data_AF-A0A0L1I8Y1-F1
#
_entry.id   AF-A0A0L1I8Y1-F1
#
_cell.length_a   1.000
_cell.length_b   1.000
_cell.length_c   1.000
_cell.angle_alpha   90.00
_cell.angle_beta   90.00
_cell.angle_gamma   90.00
#
_symmetry.space_group_name_H-M   'P 1'
#
loop_
_entity.id
_entity.type
_entity.pdbx_description
1 polymer ?
#
loop_
_entity_poly.entity_id
_entity_poly.type
_entity_poly.pdbx_seq_one_letter_code
_entity_poly.pdbx_strand_id
1 'polypeptide(L)'
;MSGKLEDIGELVLLIGDFHSPIRNLGLPDCFKELLKTDKIKHVLCTGNVGCNENLELLKNIADSVHITKGDMDDNFDFPEDITLCIGDFKISLIHGHQIIPWGDMNALLQWQKKYDSDIIISGHTHKNSIVQYEGKYFINPGSVTGAFQPWLSEPTPTFILMAVAKSNIVLYVYEEKNGKTNVEMSELHKSTVI
;
A
#
# COMPACT_ATOMS: atom_id res chain seq x y z
N MET A 1 -13.92 18.70 33.06
CA MET A 1 -14.01 18.80 31.59
C MET A 1 -12.62 18.67 31.03
N SER A 2 -12.24 17.46 30.60
CA SER A 2 -11.05 17.22 29.79
C SER A 2 -11.55 16.38 28.62
N GLY A 3 -11.81 17.04 27.48
CA GLY A 3 -12.11 16.32 26.25
C GLY A 3 -10.95 15.38 25.98
N LYS A 4 -11.21 14.07 26.07
CA LYS A 4 -10.27 13.06 25.59
C LYS A 4 -10.01 13.39 24.13
N LEU A 5 -8.75 13.63 23.80
CA LEU A 5 -8.29 13.59 22.42
C LEU A 5 -8.78 12.25 21.88
N GLU A 6 -9.75 12.28 20.96
CA GLU A 6 -10.19 11.09 20.26
C GLU A 6 -8.94 10.47 19.63
N ASP A 7 -8.74 9.18 19.90
CA ASP A 7 -7.59 8.41 19.42
C ASP A 7 -7.54 8.57 17.90
N ILE A 8 -6.52 9.28 17.40
CA ILE A 8 -6.41 9.75 16.00
C ILE A 8 -6.18 8.57 15.03
N GLY A 9 -6.20 7.35 15.54
CA GLY A 9 -5.91 6.13 14.83
C GLY A 9 -4.41 5.94 14.58
N GLU A 10 -4.09 4.82 13.96
CA GLU A 10 -2.75 4.49 13.50
C GLU A 10 -2.64 4.86 12.02
N LEU A 11 -1.59 5.61 11.66
CA LEU A 11 -1.29 5.93 10.27
C LEU A 11 -0.40 4.85 9.67
N VAL A 12 -0.87 4.25 8.58
CA VAL A 12 -0.23 3.16 7.86
C VAL A 12 0.04 3.63 6.43
N LEU A 13 1.30 3.62 6.00
CA LEU A 13 1.68 3.91 4.63
C LEU A 13 1.60 2.64 3.78
N LEU A 14 0.84 2.68 2.70
CA LEU A 14 0.78 1.63 1.67
C LEU A 14 1.54 2.12 0.45
N ILE A 15 2.61 1.40 0.10
CA ILE A 15 3.59 1.83 -0.90
C ILE A 15 4.15 0.62 -1.66
N GLY A 16 4.84 0.82 -2.77
CA GLY A 16 5.54 -0.25 -3.48
C GLY A 16 5.74 0.03 -4.95
N ASP A 17 6.15 -1.00 -5.68
CA ASP A 17 6.41 -0.95 -7.12
C ASP A 17 7.36 0.20 -7.48
N PHE A 18 8.47 0.31 -6.74
CA PHE A 18 9.46 1.38 -6.94
C PHE A 18 10.20 1.20 -8.25
N HIS A 19 10.74 0.00 -8.51
CA HIS A 19 11.57 -0.36 -9.67
C HIS A 19 12.77 0.57 -9.97
N SER A 20 13.10 1.51 -9.09
CA SER A 20 14.28 2.35 -9.23
C SER A 20 15.54 1.58 -8.82
N PRO A 21 16.66 1.74 -9.52
CA PRO A 21 16.90 2.66 -10.64
C PRO A 21 16.56 2.10 -12.04
N ILE A 22 16.08 0.86 -12.14
CA ILE A 22 15.97 0.12 -13.41
C ILE A 22 14.91 0.71 -14.34
N ARG A 23 13.72 1.05 -13.82
CA ARG A 23 12.59 1.56 -14.64
C ARG A 23 12.29 3.03 -14.43
N ASN A 24 12.80 3.64 -13.37
CA ASN A 24 12.64 5.07 -13.12
C ASN A 24 13.75 5.62 -12.20
N LEU A 25 13.91 6.95 -12.19
CA LEU A 25 14.95 7.69 -11.48
C LEU A 25 14.74 7.84 -9.96
N GLY A 26 13.56 7.48 -9.44
CA GLY A 26 13.26 7.49 -8.01
C GLY A 26 11.90 8.11 -7.70
N LEU A 27 11.69 8.41 -6.42
CA LEU A 27 10.49 9.09 -5.94
C LEU A 27 10.37 10.53 -6.50
N PRO A 28 9.16 10.98 -6.86
CA PRO A 28 8.90 12.40 -7.10
C PRO A 28 9.24 13.26 -5.87
N ASP A 29 9.73 14.48 -6.10
CA ASP A 29 10.17 15.37 -5.01
C ASP A 29 9.04 15.75 -4.06
N CYS A 30 7.82 15.94 -4.59
CA CYS A 30 6.65 16.21 -3.77
C CYS A 30 6.33 15.06 -2.79
N PHE A 31 6.63 13.81 -3.15
CA PHE A 31 6.45 12.67 -2.26
C PHE A 31 7.58 12.57 -1.23
N LYS A 32 8.82 12.86 -1.62
CA LYS A 32 9.95 12.90 -0.67
C LYS A 32 9.70 13.85 0.49
N GLU A 33 9.14 15.03 0.22
CA GLU A 33 8.81 15.99 1.29
C GLU A 33 7.66 15.52 2.17
N LEU A 34 6.63 14.88 1.61
CA LEU A 34 5.50 14.34 2.39
C LEU A 34 5.89 13.17 3.29
N LEU A 35 6.83 12.34 2.85
CA LEU A 35 7.30 11.16 3.58
C LEU A 35 8.32 11.51 4.69
N LYS A 36 8.76 12.78 4.81
CA LYS A 36 9.54 13.27 5.95
C LYS A 36 8.62 13.56 7.14
N THR A 37 8.07 12.51 7.75
CA THR A 37 7.21 12.63 8.93
C THR A 37 7.46 11.49 9.91
N ASP A 38 7.30 11.78 11.19
CA ASP A 38 7.35 10.84 12.31
C ASP A 38 5.96 10.31 12.71
N LYS A 39 4.92 10.67 11.96
CA LYS A 39 3.52 10.32 12.28
C LYS A 39 3.11 8.94 11.77
N ILE A 40 3.81 8.40 10.78
CA ILE A 40 3.53 7.09 10.19
C ILE A 40 4.04 6.02 11.16
N LYS A 41 3.15 5.13 11.60
CA LYS A 41 3.49 4.05 12.54
C LYS A 41 3.88 2.76 11.83
N HIS A 42 3.28 2.51 10.68
CA HIS A 42 3.48 1.28 9.91
C HIS A 42 3.71 1.58 8.44
N VAL A 43 4.59 0.82 7.81
CA VAL A 43 4.81 0.82 6.36
C VAL A 43 4.53 -0.58 5.83
N LEU A 44 3.58 -0.68 4.89
CA LEU A 44 3.25 -1.90 4.17
C LEU A 44 3.66 -1.72 2.70
N CYS A 45 4.77 -2.34 2.32
CA CYS A 45 5.35 -2.25 0.99
C CYS A 45 5.05 -3.50 0.17
N THR A 46 4.38 -3.36 -0.98
CA THR A 46 4.03 -4.49 -1.85
C THR A 46 5.26 -5.15 -2.49
N GLY A 47 6.42 -4.49 -2.48
CA GLY A 47 7.67 -5.01 -3.05
C GLY A 47 8.11 -4.23 -4.27
N ASN A 48 8.99 -4.86 -5.06
CA ASN A 48 9.73 -4.25 -6.16
C ASN A 48 10.48 -2.99 -5.71
N VAL A 49 11.19 -3.10 -4.57
CA VAL A 49 11.92 -2.02 -3.91
C VAL A 49 13.09 -1.53 -4.76
N GLY A 50 13.74 -2.45 -5.48
CA GLY A 50 14.74 -2.15 -6.50
C GLY A 50 16.17 -1.91 -5.98
N CYS A 51 16.38 -1.09 -4.96
CA CYS A 51 17.72 -0.81 -4.42
C CYS A 51 17.75 -0.60 -2.89
N ASN A 52 18.95 -0.69 -2.30
CA ASN A 52 19.15 -0.55 -0.85
C ASN A 52 18.77 0.85 -0.35
N GLU A 53 18.95 1.90 -1.15
CA GLU A 53 18.56 3.26 -0.79
C GLU A 53 17.06 3.38 -0.55
N ASN A 54 16.24 2.69 -1.36
CA ASN A 54 14.79 2.65 -1.16
C ASN A 54 14.41 1.84 0.08
N LEU A 55 15.13 0.74 0.35
CA LEU A 55 14.93 -0.05 1.57
C LEU A 55 15.23 0.77 2.83
N GLU A 56 16.35 1.49 2.84
CA GLU A 56 16.71 2.38 3.97
C GLU A 56 15.73 3.54 4.09
N LEU A 57 15.24 4.09 2.98
CA LEU A 57 14.16 5.07 3.00
C LEU A 57 12.91 4.52 3.70
N LEU A 58 12.47 3.31 3.37
CA LEU A 58 11.29 2.69 4.01
C LEU A 58 11.51 2.47 5.51
N LYS A 59 12.70 2.00 5.92
CA LYS A 59 13.08 1.82 7.34
C LYS A 59 13.13 3.13 8.12
N ASN A 60 13.46 4.24 7.46
CA ASN A 60 13.51 5.55 8.10
C ASN A 60 12.13 6.21 8.26
N ILE A 61 11.09 5.72 7.57
CA ILE A 61 9.73 6.28 7.66
C ILE A 61 9.03 5.83 8.94
N ALA A 62 9.20 4.57 9.36
CA ALA A 62 8.55 4.03 10.56
C ALA A 62 9.34 2.86 11.16
N ASP A 63 9.13 2.60 12.45
CA ASP A 63 9.74 1.46 13.13
C ASP A 63 9.16 0.10 12.67
N SER A 64 7.88 0.08 12.27
CA SER A 64 7.18 -1.14 11.83
C SER A 64 7.09 -1.19 10.31
N VAL A 65 8.03 -1.88 9.67
CA VAL A 65 8.12 -1.95 8.20
C VAL A 65 7.95 -3.39 7.74
N HIS A 66 6.97 -3.60 6.87
CA HIS A 66 6.62 -4.90 6.30
C HIS A 66 6.75 -4.80 4.78
N ILE A 67 7.60 -5.65 4.20
CA ILE A 67 7.90 -5.63 2.76
C ILE A 67 7.71 -7.05 2.23
N THR A 68 6.87 -7.21 1.21
CA THR A 68 6.76 -8.47 0.48
C THR A 68 7.71 -8.52 -0.71
N LYS A 69 8.07 -9.73 -1.13
CA LYS A 69 8.98 -9.95 -2.25
C LYS A 69 8.27 -9.65 -3.57
N GLY A 70 8.79 -8.64 -4.29
CA GLY A 70 8.45 -8.39 -5.68
C GLY A 70 9.11 -9.39 -6.63
N ASP A 71 8.59 -9.50 -7.86
CA ASP A 71 9.15 -10.34 -8.91
C ASP A 71 10.54 -9.86 -9.39
N MET A 72 10.95 -8.64 -9.02
CA MET A 72 12.26 -8.06 -9.33
C MET A 72 13.17 -7.89 -8.09
N ASP A 73 12.78 -8.44 -6.93
CA ASP A 73 13.52 -8.29 -5.66
C ASP A 73 14.41 -9.51 -5.34
N ASP A 74 14.95 -10.21 -6.34
CA ASP A 74 15.78 -11.42 -6.13
C ASP A 74 17.01 -11.21 -5.25
N ASN A 75 17.48 -9.97 -5.14
CA ASN A 75 18.61 -9.60 -4.29
C ASN A 75 18.23 -9.39 -2.81
N PHE A 76 16.95 -9.50 -2.47
CA PHE A 76 16.42 -9.31 -1.13
C PHE A 76 15.74 -10.58 -0.60
N ASP A 77 15.95 -10.86 0.69
CA ASP A 77 15.31 -11.98 1.39
C ASP A 77 14.00 -11.50 2.05
N PHE A 78 13.06 -11.06 1.22
CA PHE A 78 11.71 -10.67 1.66
C PHE A 78 10.75 -11.87 1.62
N PRO A 79 9.76 -11.93 2.53
CA PRO A 79 8.72 -12.95 2.47
C PRO A 79 7.79 -12.73 1.27
N GLU A 80 7.23 -13.80 0.72
CA GLU A 80 6.26 -13.72 -0.40
C GLU A 80 4.94 -13.03 -0.01
N ASP A 81 4.48 -13.29 1.21
CA ASP A 81 3.26 -12.74 1.79
C ASP A 81 3.43 -12.46 3.29
N ILE A 82 2.66 -11.49 3.79
CA ILE A 82 2.63 -11.11 5.21
C ILE A 82 1.17 -10.92 5.62
N THR A 83 0.77 -11.51 6.75
CA THR A 83 -0.51 -11.22 7.40
C THR A 83 -0.26 -10.62 8.78
N LEU A 84 -0.92 -9.51 9.08
CA LEU A 84 -0.83 -8.81 10.36
C LEU A 84 -2.18 -8.20 10.76
N CYS A 85 -2.28 -7.74 12.01
CA CYS A 85 -3.45 -7.03 12.50
C CYS A 85 -3.07 -5.58 12.83
N ILE A 86 -3.87 -4.63 12.36
CA ILE A 86 -3.78 -3.20 12.71
C ILE A 86 -5.19 -2.75 13.09
N GLY A 87 -5.36 -2.27 14.33
CA GLY A 87 -6.70 -2.08 14.90
C GLY A 87 -7.51 -3.40 14.90
N ASP A 88 -8.78 -3.31 14.48
CA ASP A 88 -9.67 -4.48 14.38
C ASP A 88 -9.57 -5.20 13.02
N PHE A 89 -8.63 -4.80 12.15
CA PHE A 89 -8.51 -5.31 10.79
C PHE A 89 -7.37 -6.31 10.66
N LYS A 90 -7.66 -7.48 10.09
CA LYS A 90 -6.65 -8.42 9.61
C LYS A 90 -6.28 -8.08 8.17
N ILE A 91 -5.02 -7.74 7.95
CA ILE A 91 -4.49 -7.25 6.68
C ILE A 91 -3.51 -8.26 6.13
N SER A 92 -3.66 -8.65 4.88
CA SER A 92 -2.64 -9.42 4.16
C SER A 92 -2.04 -8.61 3.02
N LEU A 93 -0.73 -8.67 2.93
CA LEU A 93 0.12 -8.02 1.95
C LEU A 93 0.74 -9.08 1.06
N ILE A 94 0.72 -8.85 -0.24
CA ILE A 94 1.33 -9.70 -1.26
C ILE A 94 1.74 -8.82 -2.45
N HIS A 95 2.80 -9.15 -3.17
CA HIS A 95 3.19 -8.34 -4.32
C HIS A 95 2.12 -8.31 -5.42
N GLY A 96 1.52 -9.46 -5.75
CA GLY A 96 0.40 -9.54 -6.70
C GLY A 96 0.77 -10.19 -8.04
N HIS A 97 2.06 -10.34 -8.35
CA HIS A 97 2.52 -11.12 -9.51
C HIS A 97 2.09 -12.60 -9.44
N GLN A 98 1.86 -13.10 -8.22
CA GLN A 98 1.36 -14.44 -7.91
C GLN A 98 -0.15 -14.61 -8.19
N ILE A 99 -0.89 -13.50 -8.35
CA ILE A 99 -2.34 -13.50 -8.51
C ILE A 99 -2.67 -13.62 -10.00
N ILE A 100 -3.08 -14.81 -10.46
CA ILE A 100 -3.31 -15.08 -11.87
C ILE A 100 -4.81 -15.35 -12.09
N PRO A 101 -5.50 -14.61 -12.97
CA PRO A 101 -5.01 -13.47 -13.77
C PRO A 101 -4.72 -12.22 -12.93
N TRP A 102 -3.76 -11.40 -13.38
CA TRP A 102 -3.34 -10.20 -12.65
C TRP A 102 -4.49 -9.21 -12.45
N GLY A 103 -4.74 -8.84 -11.20
CA GLY A 103 -5.81 -7.91 -10.82
C GLY A 103 -7.24 -8.46 -10.98
N ASP A 104 -7.41 -9.74 -11.30
CA ASP A 104 -8.73 -10.36 -11.39
C ASP A 104 -9.36 -10.49 -10.00
N MET A 105 -10.62 -10.07 -9.88
CA MET A 105 -11.33 -10.05 -8.61
C MET A 105 -11.61 -11.46 -8.07
N ASN A 106 -11.89 -12.44 -8.93
CA ASN A 106 -12.12 -13.82 -8.49
C ASN A 106 -10.83 -14.45 -7.98
N ALA A 107 -9.69 -14.19 -8.63
CA ALA A 107 -8.38 -14.60 -8.16
C ALA A 107 -8.06 -13.95 -6.81
N LEU A 108 -8.25 -12.63 -6.68
CA LEU A 108 -8.08 -11.90 -5.42
C LEU A 108 -8.94 -12.48 -4.28
N LEU A 109 -10.19 -12.86 -4.56
CA LEU A 109 -11.07 -13.50 -3.57
C LEU A 109 -10.54 -14.87 -3.09
N GLN A 110 -9.88 -15.64 -3.96
CA GLN A 110 -9.26 -16.90 -3.54
C GLN A 110 -8.11 -16.63 -2.55
N TRP A 111 -7.29 -15.61 -2.80
CA TRP A 111 -6.25 -15.19 -1.86
C TRP A 111 -6.84 -14.63 -0.56
N GLN A 112 -7.92 -13.85 -0.65
CA GLN A 112 -8.66 -13.40 0.54
C GLN A 112 -9.13 -14.57 1.39
N LYS A 113 -9.71 -15.61 0.78
CA LYS A 113 -10.15 -16.83 1.48
C LYS A 113 -8.98 -17.62 2.07
N LYS A 114 -7.86 -17.71 1.35
CA LYS A 114 -6.63 -18.37 1.84
C LYS A 114 -6.12 -17.72 3.13
N TYR A 115 -6.07 -16.39 3.17
CA TYR A 115 -5.56 -15.66 4.32
C TYR A 115 -6.61 -15.37 5.39
N ASP A 116 -7.90 -15.48 5.06
CA ASP A 116 -9.02 -15.07 5.89
C ASP A 116 -8.82 -13.65 6.45
N SER A 117 -8.52 -12.70 5.56
CA SER A 117 -8.22 -11.30 5.91
C SER A 117 -9.40 -10.38 5.59
N ASP A 118 -9.48 -9.25 6.29
CA ASP A 118 -10.44 -8.18 6.00
C ASP A 118 -9.98 -7.32 4.83
N ILE A 119 -8.66 -7.13 4.70
CA ILE A 119 -8.03 -6.30 3.68
C ILE A 119 -6.94 -7.10 2.99
N ILE A 120 -6.96 -7.13 1.65
CA ILE A 120 -5.87 -7.61 0.81
C ILE A 120 -5.22 -6.41 0.14
N ILE A 121 -3.92 -6.24 0.36
CA ILE A 121 -3.09 -5.23 -0.27
C ILE A 121 -2.21 -5.92 -1.29
N SER A 122 -2.31 -5.49 -2.56
CA SER A 122 -1.54 -6.05 -3.67
C SER A 122 -1.04 -4.96 -4.61
N GLY A 123 0.13 -5.15 -5.21
CA GLY A 123 0.76 -4.24 -6.18
C GLY A 123 0.71 -4.82 -7.60
N HIS A 124 1.87 -4.89 -8.25
CA HIS A 124 2.16 -5.47 -9.56
C HIS A 124 1.49 -4.76 -10.76
N THR A 125 0.21 -4.45 -10.68
CA THR A 125 -0.53 -3.80 -11.78
C THR A 125 -0.12 -2.35 -12.00
N HIS A 126 0.53 -1.72 -11.02
CA HIS A 126 0.88 -0.29 -10.95
C HIS A 126 -0.32 0.67 -11.04
N LYS A 127 -1.54 0.15 -10.98
CA LYS A 127 -2.77 0.93 -11.02
C LYS A 127 -3.37 1.01 -9.63
N ASN A 128 -3.47 2.23 -9.09
CA ASN A 128 -4.14 2.40 -7.81
C ASN A 128 -5.60 1.91 -7.91
N SER A 129 -6.08 1.27 -6.85
CA SER A 129 -7.43 0.74 -6.80
C SER A 129 -7.85 0.52 -5.35
N ILE A 130 -9.09 0.89 -5.03
CA ILE A 130 -9.74 0.60 -3.76
C ILE A 130 -11.09 -0.01 -4.11
N VAL A 131 -11.25 -1.30 -3.87
CA VAL A 131 -12.48 -2.04 -4.18
C VAL A 131 -13.00 -2.71 -2.92
N GLN A 132 -14.30 -2.52 -2.65
CA GLN A 132 -15.03 -3.30 -1.68
C GLN A 132 -15.83 -4.39 -2.39
N TYR A 133 -15.66 -5.64 -1.99
CA TYR A 133 -16.40 -6.78 -2.53
C TYR A 133 -16.69 -7.80 -1.44
N GLU A 134 -17.94 -8.25 -1.33
CA GLU A 134 -18.40 -9.20 -0.29
C GLU A 134 -17.99 -8.81 1.14
N GLY A 135 -18.00 -7.51 1.46
CA GLY A 135 -17.62 -6.99 2.78
C GLY A 135 -16.11 -7.02 3.09
N LYS A 136 -15.28 -7.34 2.09
CA LYS A 136 -13.82 -7.34 2.15
C LYS A 136 -13.25 -6.22 1.27
N TYR A 137 -12.02 -5.80 1.57
CA TYR A 137 -11.36 -4.70 0.87
C TYR A 137 -10.14 -5.19 0.10
N PHE A 138 -10.00 -4.72 -1.13
CA PHE A 138 -8.90 -5.00 -2.03
C PHE A 138 -8.27 -3.67 -2.41
N ILE A 139 -7.02 -3.47 -2.00
CA ILE A 139 -6.31 -2.20 -2.14
C ILE A 139 -5.06 -2.42 -2.96
N ASN A 140 -4.85 -1.57 -3.96
CA ASN A 140 -3.62 -1.45 -4.70
C ASN A 140 -3.11 -0.01 -4.56
N PRO A 141 -1.93 0.23 -3.97
CA PRO A 141 -1.39 1.58 -3.83
C PRO A 141 -0.91 2.17 -5.16
N GLY A 142 -0.78 1.36 -6.22
CA GLY A 142 -0.11 1.72 -7.46
C GLY A 142 1.40 1.67 -7.32
N SER A 143 2.10 2.29 -8.27
CA SER A 143 3.55 2.45 -8.23
C SER A 143 3.92 3.81 -7.68
N VAL A 144 4.72 3.86 -6.61
CA VAL A 144 5.10 5.13 -5.98
C VAL A 144 6.01 6.01 -6.84
N THR A 145 6.69 5.40 -7.81
CA THR A 145 7.51 6.12 -8.79
C THR A 145 6.81 6.29 -10.13
N GLY A 146 5.62 5.70 -10.34
CA GLY A 146 5.01 5.67 -11.68
C GLY A 146 5.86 4.84 -12.66
N ALA A 147 6.47 3.76 -12.19
CA ALA A 147 7.27 2.87 -13.02
C ALA A 147 6.45 2.27 -14.17
N PHE A 148 7.08 2.05 -15.31
CA PHE A 148 6.43 1.50 -16.50
C PHE A 148 5.89 0.07 -16.30
N GLN A 149 4.68 -0.17 -16.84
CA GLN A 149 4.10 -1.49 -17.12
C GLN A 149 3.45 -1.51 -18.51
N PRO A 150 3.51 -2.62 -19.26
CA PRO A 150 3.08 -2.67 -20.66
C PRO A 150 1.56 -2.51 -20.86
N TRP A 151 0.75 -2.68 -19.82
CA TRP A 151 -0.71 -2.48 -19.88
C TRP A 151 -1.17 -1.10 -19.39
N LEU A 152 -0.25 -0.23 -18.95
CA LEU A 152 -0.56 1.14 -18.52
C LEU A 152 -0.05 2.16 -19.53
N SER A 153 -0.98 2.91 -20.13
CA SER A 153 -0.64 3.98 -21.07
C SER A 153 -0.01 5.19 -20.38
N GLU A 154 -0.50 5.53 -19.19
CA GLU A 154 -0.08 6.71 -18.42
C GLU A 154 0.15 6.30 -16.97
N PRO A 155 1.38 5.89 -16.60
CA PRO A 155 1.69 5.54 -15.23
C PRO A 155 1.78 6.82 -14.39
N THR A 156 1.00 6.87 -13.31
CA THR A 156 0.97 7.98 -12.37
C THR A 156 1.63 7.56 -11.06
N PRO A 157 2.67 8.27 -10.57
CA PRO A 157 3.23 8.01 -9.25
C PRO A 157 2.15 8.11 -8.17
N THR A 158 1.97 7.05 -7.39
CA THR A 158 0.88 6.94 -6.42
C THR A 158 1.29 6.17 -5.16
N PHE A 159 0.81 6.61 -4.00
CA PHE A 159 0.79 5.80 -2.76
C PHE A 159 -0.50 6.07 -1.98
N ILE A 160 -0.76 5.28 -0.93
CA ILE A 160 -1.95 5.46 -0.08
C ILE A 160 -1.52 5.63 1.37
N LEU A 161 -2.10 6.61 2.07
CA LEU A 161 -2.04 6.69 3.52
C LEU A 161 -3.36 6.19 4.09
N MET A 162 -3.30 5.21 4.97
CA MET A 162 -4.44 4.62 5.63
C MET A 162 -4.45 5.02 7.10
N ALA A 163 -5.48 5.73 7.54
CA ALA A 163 -5.73 6.03 8.94
C ALA A 163 -6.70 5.00 9.51
N VAL A 164 -6.25 4.23 10.51
CA VAL A 164 -7.03 3.16 11.15
C VAL A 164 -7.43 3.57 12.55
N ALA A 165 -8.72 3.82 12.79
CA ALA A 165 -9.26 4.15 14.11
C ALA A 165 -10.27 3.08 14.54
N LYS A 166 -9.82 2.09 15.32
CA LYS A 166 -10.59 0.90 15.72
C LYS A 166 -11.13 0.14 14.50
N SER A 167 -12.44 0.26 14.23
CA SER A 167 -13.18 -0.38 13.15
C SER A 167 -13.45 0.53 11.95
N ASN A 168 -12.90 1.74 11.95
CA ASN A 168 -13.00 2.72 10.86
C ASN A 168 -11.66 2.90 10.16
N ILE A 169 -11.72 2.99 8.83
CA ILE A 169 -10.56 3.27 7.99
C ILE A 169 -10.85 4.48 7.12
N VAL A 170 -9.90 5.40 7.05
CA VAL A 170 -9.88 6.47 6.04
C VAL A 170 -8.65 6.27 5.17
N LEU A 171 -8.85 6.22 3.85
CA LEU A 171 -7.80 6.10 2.85
C LEU A 171 -7.60 7.44 2.16
N TYR A 172 -6.36 7.90 2.12
CA TYR A 172 -5.93 9.07 1.36
C TYR A 172 -5.03 8.59 0.22
N VAL A 173 -5.49 8.72 -1.01
CA VAL A 173 -4.75 8.38 -2.22
C VAL A 173 -3.96 9.61 -2.65
N TYR A 174 -2.64 9.50 -2.68
CA TYR A 174 -1.73 10.55 -3.09
C TYR A 174 -1.21 10.25 -4.49
N GLU A 175 -1.58 11.08 -5.46
CA GLU A 175 -1.10 10.99 -6.85
C GLU A 175 -0.20 12.18 -7.18
N GLU A 176 0.84 11.97 -7.98
CA GLU A 176 1.62 13.05 -8.55
C GLU A 176 1.06 13.44 -9.92
N LYS A 177 0.70 14.72 -10.08
CA LYS A 177 0.27 15.30 -11.36
C LYS A 177 0.99 16.64 -11.57
N ASN A 178 1.80 16.73 -12.63
CA ASN A 178 2.51 17.95 -13.05
C ASN A 178 3.43 18.55 -11.97
N GLY A 179 4.20 17.71 -11.29
CA GLY A 179 5.12 18.04 -10.20
C GLY A 179 4.44 18.37 -8.87
N LYS A 180 3.13 18.17 -8.76
CA LYS A 180 2.34 18.49 -7.56
C LYS A 180 1.57 17.28 -7.08
N THR A 181 1.37 17.22 -5.78
CA THR A 181 0.56 16.17 -5.17
C THR A 181 -0.92 16.52 -5.23
N ASN A 182 -1.72 15.59 -5.75
CA ASN A 182 -3.17 15.56 -5.66
C ASN A 182 -3.58 14.53 -4.60
N VAL A 183 -4.61 14.83 -3.80
CA VAL A 183 -5.07 13.94 -2.73
C VAL A 183 -6.55 13.68 -2.87
N GLU A 184 -6.94 12.41 -2.93
CA GLU A 184 -8.32 11.96 -2.92
C GLU A 184 -8.59 11.15 -1.65
N MET A 185 -9.75 11.38 -1.02
CA MET A 185 -10.13 10.71 0.24
C MET A 185 -11.25 9.70 -0.02
N SER A 186 -11.13 8.51 0.58
CA SER A 186 -12.15 7.47 0.60
C SER A 186 -12.33 6.96 2.04
N GLU A 187 -13.56 6.81 2.51
CA GLU A 187 -13.88 6.30 3.85
C GLU A 187 -14.43 4.87 3.78
N LEU A 188 -13.95 4.00 4.66
CA LEU A 188 -14.35 2.59 4.75
C LEU A 188 -14.73 2.24 6.20
N HIS A 189 -15.84 1.51 6.37
CA HIS A 189 -16.32 1.07 7.67
C HIS A 189 -16.45 -0.45 7.72
N LYS A 190 -15.87 -1.09 8.75
CA LYS A 190 -16.04 -2.53 8.94
C LYS A 190 -17.51 -2.81 9.28
N SER A 191 -18.25 -3.39 8.34
CA SER A 191 -19.62 -3.85 8.58
C SER A 191 -19.60 -4.96 9.63
N THR A 192 -20.22 -4.70 10.79
CA THR A 192 -20.46 -5.75 11.77
C THR A 192 -21.69 -6.53 11.32
N VAL A 193 -21.51 -7.78 10.89
CA VAL A 193 -22.64 -8.70 10.70
C VAL A 193 -23.13 -9.07 12.10
N ILE A 194 -24.37 -8.67 12.42
CA ILE A 194 -25.10 -9.06 13.64
C ILE A 194 -25.60 -10.50 13.47
#